data_AF-A0AAW2NNK1-F1
#
_entry.id   AF-A0AAW2NNK1-F1
#
_cell.length_a   1.000
_cell.length_b   1.000
_cell.length_c   1.000
_cell.angle_alpha   90.00
_cell.angle_beta   90.00
_cell.angle_gamma   90.00
#
_symmetry.space_group_name_H-M   'P 1'
#
loop_
_entity.id
_entity.type
_entity.pdbx_description
1 polymer ?
#
loop_
_entity_poly.entity_id
_entity_poly.type
_entity_poly.pdbx_seq_one_letter_code
_entity_poly.pdbx_strand_id
1 'polypeptide(L)'
;MPTGYQPPKLQQFDGKGNLKQHIAHFIKTCNNADTDGDHLVKQFVRSLKGNAFDRYVDLKPVSIDNWDEMEREFLNRFYSTRRMVCMIELTNARQWKDEAVVDYINRWRSLSLNCKDKLSEASAIEMCI
;
A
#
# COMPACT_ATOMS: atom_id res chain seq x y z
N MET A 1 -24.13 -21.48 10.60
CA MET A 1 -24.05 -20.02 10.87
C MET A 1 -25.13 -19.67 11.89
N PRO A 2 -24.84 -18.92 12.97
CA PRO A 2 -25.86 -18.54 13.94
C PRO A 2 -26.89 -17.59 13.30
N THR A 3 -28.15 -17.74 13.68
CA THR A 3 -29.26 -16.93 13.20
C THR A 3 -29.08 -15.49 13.72
N GLY A 4 -28.75 -14.56 12.81
CA GLY A 4 -28.54 -13.14 13.15
C GLY A 4 -27.10 -12.62 13.00
N TYR A 5 -26.14 -13.45 12.56
CA TYR A 5 -24.80 -12.96 12.23
C TYR A 5 -24.87 -12.00 11.03
N GLN A 6 -24.71 -10.70 11.28
CA GLN A 6 -24.43 -9.73 10.24
C GLN A 6 -22.91 -9.67 10.03
N PRO A 7 -22.41 -9.93 8.81
CA PRO A 7 -21.00 -9.74 8.51
C PRO A 7 -20.59 -8.31 8.88
N PRO A 8 -19.43 -8.11 9.54
CA PRO A 8 -18.89 -6.78 9.76
C PRO A 8 -18.84 -6.02 8.44
N LYS A 9 -19.31 -4.77 8.43
CA LYS A 9 -19.17 -3.92 7.23
C LYS A 9 -17.69 -3.62 7.03
N LEU A 10 -17.08 -4.32 6.10
CA LEU A 10 -15.71 -4.07 5.69
C LEU A 10 -15.64 -2.77 4.90
N GLN A 11 -14.69 -1.92 5.26
CA GLN A 11 -14.34 -0.77 4.44
C GLN A 11 -13.84 -1.28 3.09
N GLN A 12 -14.29 -0.65 1.99
CA GLN A 12 -13.81 -1.01 0.66
C GLN A 12 -12.59 -0.17 0.25
N PHE A 13 -11.56 -0.84 -0.25
CA PHE A 13 -10.34 -0.24 -0.78
C PHE A 13 -10.32 -0.30 -2.31
N ASP A 14 -10.18 0.85 -2.95
CA ASP A 14 -10.17 0.98 -4.42
C ASP A 14 -8.75 1.04 -5.02
N GLY A 15 -7.72 0.91 -4.17
CA GLY A 15 -6.33 1.09 -4.57
C GLY A 15 -5.82 2.51 -4.38
N LYS A 16 -6.61 3.41 -3.79
CA LYS A 16 -6.17 4.77 -3.43
C LYS A 16 -5.99 4.88 -1.92
N GLY A 17 -4.94 5.60 -1.51
CA GLY A 17 -4.59 5.78 -0.10
C GLY A 17 -3.58 4.74 0.41
N ASN A 18 -3.50 4.59 1.74
CA ASN A 18 -2.49 3.77 2.39
C ASN A 18 -2.97 2.32 2.55
N LEU A 19 -2.43 1.42 1.73
CA LEU A 19 -2.74 -0.02 1.78
C LEU A 19 -2.42 -0.66 3.14
N LYS A 20 -1.30 -0.28 3.80
CA LYS A 20 -0.96 -0.84 5.12
C LYS A 20 -1.98 -0.45 6.18
N GLN A 21 -2.50 0.78 6.11
CA GLN A 21 -3.57 1.23 7.01
C GLN A 21 -4.87 0.46 6.76
N HIS A 22 -5.20 0.21 5.49
CA HIS A 22 -6.35 -0.62 5.12
C HIS A 22 -6.22 -2.04 5.69
N ILE A 23 -5.06 -2.68 5.52
CA ILE A 23 -4.79 -4.03 6.05
C ILE A 23 -4.90 -4.06 7.58
N ALA A 24 -4.29 -3.10 8.28
CA ALA A 24 -4.37 -3.02 9.74
C ALA A 24 -5.82 -2.85 10.23
N HIS A 25 -6.62 -2.03 9.54
CA HIS A 25 -8.04 -1.86 9.86
C HIS A 25 -8.84 -3.14 9.57
N PHE A 26 -8.55 -3.81 8.44
CA PHE A 26 -9.16 -5.08 8.07
C PHE A 26 -8.89 -6.16 9.14
N ILE A 27 -7.62 -6.37 9.52
CA ILE A 27 -7.23 -7.32 10.57
C ILE A 27 -7.97 -6.98 11.86
N LYS A 28 -7.94 -5.73 12.33
CA LYS A 28 -8.66 -5.32 13.55
C LYS A 28 -10.17 -5.61 13.49
N THR A 29 -10.78 -5.50 12.32
CA THR A 29 -12.21 -5.79 12.12
C THR A 29 -12.49 -7.29 12.16
N CYS A 30 -11.57 -8.11 11.63
CA CYS A 30 -11.69 -9.57 11.55
C CYS A 30 -11.15 -10.33 12.77
N ASN A 31 -10.28 -9.73 13.59
CA ASN A 31 -9.66 -10.37 14.76
C ASN A 31 -10.62 -10.57 15.94
N ASN A 32 -11.89 -10.14 15.81
CA ASN A 32 -12.90 -10.31 16.84
C ASN A 32 -13.53 -11.73 16.87
N ALA A 33 -13.12 -12.64 15.97
CA ALA A 33 -13.82 -13.91 15.75
C ALA A 33 -12.91 -15.16 15.63
N ASP A 34 -11.65 -15.10 16.11
CA ASP A 34 -10.70 -16.24 16.06
C ASP A 34 -10.65 -16.90 14.67
N THR A 35 -10.44 -16.04 13.68
CA THR A 35 -10.79 -16.31 12.29
C THR A 35 -9.64 -17.02 11.57
N ASP A 36 -9.91 -18.24 11.08
CA ASP A 36 -8.99 -19.04 10.27
C ASP A 36 -8.36 -18.27 9.09
N GLY A 37 -7.09 -18.56 8.76
CA GLY A 37 -6.31 -17.83 7.76
C GLY A 37 -6.97 -17.83 6.38
N ASP A 38 -7.57 -18.95 5.97
CA ASP A 38 -8.34 -19.09 4.73
C ASP A 38 -9.58 -18.18 4.72
N HIS A 39 -10.18 -17.99 5.88
CA HIS A 39 -11.32 -17.11 6.02
C HIS A 39 -10.90 -15.64 5.89
N LEU A 40 -9.74 -15.24 6.43
CA LEU A 40 -9.21 -13.89 6.25
C LEU A 40 -8.93 -13.58 4.77
N VAL A 41 -8.35 -14.52 4.02
CA VAL A 41 -8.13 -14.36 2.57
C VAL A 41 -9.47 -14.11 1.86
N LYS A 42 -10.48 -14.95 2.11
CA LYS A 42 -11.81 -14.83 1.48
C LYS A 42 -12.52 -13.52 1.84
N GLN A 43 -12.39 -13.04 3.08
CA GLN A 43 -12.98 -11.76 3.48
C GLN A 43 -12.21 -10.56 2.93
N PHE A 44 -10.90 -10.65 2.80
CA PHE A 44 -10.11 -9.54 2.30
C PHE A 44 -10.46 -9.21 0.85
N VAL A 45 -10.69 -10.22 0.01
CA VAL A 45 -11.17 -10.03 -1.37
C VAL A 45 -12.45 -9.19 -1.41
N ARG A 46 -13.37 -9.40 -0.46
CA ARG A 46 -14.63 -8.63 -0.35
C ARG A 46 -14.41 -7.17 0.09
N SER A 47 -13.26 -6.88 0.70
CA SER A 47 -12.84 -5.52 1.03
C SER A 47 -12.23 -4.78 -0.16
N LEU A 48 -11.98 -5.44 -1.30
CA LEU A 48 -11.38 -4.80 -2.47
C LEU A 48 -12.45 -4.37 -3.48
N LYS A 49 -12.20 -3.26 -4.18
CA LYS A 49 -13.01 -2.80 -5.31
C LYS A 49 -12.14 -2.17 -6.40
N GLY A 50 -12.69 -2.03 -7.61
CA GLY A 50 -12.02 -1.37 -8.73
C GLY A 50 -10.60 -1.87 -8.96
N ASN A 51 -9.65 -0.94 -9.17
CA ASN A 51 -8.27 -1.28 -9.46
C ASN A 51 -7.60 -2.16 -8.40
N ALA A 52 -7.96 -2.07 -7.11
CA ALA A 52 -7.42 -3.00 -6.12
C ALA A 52 -7.89 -4.45 -6.32
N PHE A 53 -9.13 -4.64 -6.78
CA PHE A 53 -9.66 -5.95 -7.10
C PHE A 53 -9.05 -6.50 -8.40
N ASP A 54 -8.88 -5.65 -9.43
CA ASP A 54 -8.20 -6.05 -10.68
C ASP A 54 -6.78 -6.56 -10.39
N ARG A 55 -6.05 -5.86 -9.50
CA ARG A 55 -4.71 -6.27 -9.05
C ARG A 55 -4.70 -7.60 -8.30
N TYR A 56 -5.80 -7.92 -7.60
CA TYR A 56 -5.98 -9.21 -6.95
C TYR A 56 -6.23 -10.33 -7.96
N VAL A 57 -7.12 -10.12 -8.94
CA VAL A 57 -7.44 -11.11 -9.98
C VAL A 57 -6.21 -11.48 -10.81
N ASP A 58 -5.33 -10.51 -11.06
CA ASP A 58 -4.10 -10.77 -11.78
C ASP A 58 -3.07 -11.59 -10.98
N LEU A 59 -3.26 -11.81 -9.67
CA LEU A 59 -2.39 -12.69 -8.87
C LEU A 59 -2.41 -14.09 -9.49
N LYS A 60 -1.21 -14.60 -9.85
CA LYS A 60 -1.09 -15.96 -10.37
C LYS A 60 -1.73 -16.90 -9.34
N PRO A 61 -2.54 -17.88 -9.74
CA PRO A 61 -3.25 -18.80 -8.85
C PRO A 61 -2.34 -19.83 -8.17
N VAL A 62 -1.06 -19.52 -7.95
CA VAL A 62 -0.14 -20.37 -7.20
C VAL A 62 -0.35 -20.06 -5.73
N SER A 63 -1.37 -20.75 -5.19
CA SER A 63 -1.62 -21.07 -3.79
C SER A 63 -1.28 -19.98 -2.77
N ILE A 64 -2.18 -19.00 -2.62
CA ILE A 64 -2.24 -18.24 -1.38
C ILE A 64 -2.85 -19.19 -0.34
N ASP A 65 -2.00 -19.94 0.35
CA ASP A 65 -2.41 -20.99 1.31
C ASP A 65 -2.69 -20.45 2.71
N ASN A 66 -2.36 -19.20 2.98
CA ASN A 66 -2.62 -18.54 4.26
C ASN A 66 -2.62 -17.02 4.11
N TRP A 67 -3.09 -16.36 5.17
CA TRP A 67 -3.15 -14.90 5.26
C TRP A 67 -1.79 -14.20 5.06
N ASP A 68 -0.73 -14.73 5.65
CA ASP A 68 0.59 -14.08 5.63
C ASP A 68 1.18 -14.04 4.22
N GLU A 69 0.98 -15.11 3.44
CA GLU A 69 1.34 -15.16 2.02
C GLU A 69 0.50 -14.19 1.19
N MET A 70 -0.81 -14.12 1.46
CA MET A 70 -1.73 -13.17 0.83
C MET A 70 -1.25 -11.74 1.00
N GLU A 71 -1.03 -11.34 2.25
CA GLU A 71 -0.60 -10.00 2.63
C GLU A 71 0.73 -9.64 1.96
N ARG A 72 1.71 -10.56 2.02
CA ARG A 72 3.03 -10.35 1.42
C ARG A 72 2.95 -10.15 -0.09
N GLU A 73 2.28 -11.04 -0.82
CA GLU A 73 2.19 -10.96 -2.28
C GLU A 73 1.39 -9.74 -2.72
N PHE A 74 0.31 -9.43 -2.01
CA PHE A 74 -0.51 -8.25 -2.31
C PHE A 74 0.27 -6.95 -2.07
N LEU A 75 0.97 -6.82 -0.93
CA LEU A 75 1.85 -5.68 -0.66
C LEU A 75 2.97 -5.57 -1.69
N ASN A 76 3.69 -6.67 -1.94
CA ASN A 76 4.78 -6.72 -2.90
C ASN A 76 4.31 -6.23 -4.26
N ARG A 77 3.18 -6.71 -4.77
CA ARG A 77 2.71 -6.32 -6.10
C ARG A 77 2.16 -4.90 -6.16
N PHE A 78 1.46 -4.48 -5.11
CA PHE A 78 0.95 -3.12 -4.99
C PHE A 78 2.08 -2.09 -4.96
N TYR A 79 3.19 -2.38 -4.26
CA TYR A 79 4.36 -1.51 -4.24
C TYR A 79 5.32 -1.72 -5.42
N SER A 80 5.43 -2.91 -5.99
CA SER A 80 6.33 -3.19 -7.14
C SER A 80 5.84 -2.55 -8.44
N THR A 81 4.52 -2.33 -8.57
CA THR A 81 3.96 -1.59 -9.71
C THR A 81 3.94 -0.07 -9.50
N ARG A 82 4.24 0.38 -8.27
CA ARG A 82 4.57 1.78 -8.02
C ARG A 82 6.02 1.97 -8.47
N ARG A 83 6.28 2.87 -9.43
CA ARG A 83 7.66 3.28 -9.76
C ARG A 83 8.30 3.79 -8.47
N MET A 84 9.16 2.98 -7.86
CA MET A 84 9.94 3.38 -6.71
C MET A 84 11.05 4.27 -7.23
N VAL A 85 11.13 5.48 -6.70
CA VAL A 85 12.18 6.44 -7.04
C VAL A 85 13.48 5.89 -6.46
N CYS A 86 14.54 5.79 -7.27
CA CYS A 86 15.84 5.39 -6.74
C CYS A 86 16.58 6.61 -6.16
N MET A 87 17.58 6.39 -5.30
CA MET A 87 18.39 7.47 -4.73
C MET A 87 18.98 8.39 -5.81
N ILE A 88 19.37 7.82 -6.96
CA ILE A 88 19.92 8.58 -8.09
C ILE A 88 18.86 9.51 -8.72
N GLU A 89 17.61 9.07 -8.84
CA GLU A 89 16.53 9.93 -9.35
C GLU A 89 16.20 11.05 -8.36
N LEU A 90 16.31 10.78 -7.05
CA LEU A 90 16.08 11.77 -6.01
C LEU A 90 17.21 12.81 -5.92
N THR A 91 18.47 12.40 -6.03
CA THR A 91 19.64 13.32 -6.03
C THR A 91 19.72 14.17 -7.29
N ASN A 92 19.18 13.68 -8.40
CA ASN A 92 19.11 14.43 -9.65
C ASN A 92 17.85 15.30 -9.77
N ALA A 93 16.93 15.23 -8.81
CA ALA A 93 15.74 16.07 -8.80
C ALA A 93 16.12 17.52 -8.50
N ARG A 94 16.18 18.36 -9.53
CA ARG A 94 16.42 19.81 -9.41
C ARG A 94 15.13 20.59 -9.61
N GLN A 95 15.09 21.81 -9.06
CA GLN A 95 14.03 22.78 -9.35
C GLN A 95 14.03 23.10 -10.85
N TRP A 96 12.85 23.11 -11.46
CA TRP A 96 12.71 23.51 -12.86
C TRP A 96 12.75 25.04 -13.02
N LYS A 97 13.06 25.51 -14.24
CA LYS A 97 13.30 26.94 -14.53
C LYS A 97 12.13 27.85 -14.16
N ASP A 98 10.91 27.34 -14.26
CA ASP A 98 9.65 28.09 -14.01
C ASP A 98 8.85 27.51 -12.82
N GLU A 99 9.45 26.63 -12.02
CA GLU A 99 8.79 26.01 -10.85
C GLU A 99 9.01 26.89 -9.61
N ALA A 100 7.95 27.16 -8.84
CA ALA A 100 8.10 27.86 -7.57
C ALA A 100 8.84 26.98 -6.55
N VAL A 101 9.63 27.59 -5.66
CA VAL A 101 10.42 26.86 -4.65
C VAL A 101 9.53 25.96 -3.77
N VAL A 102 8.33 26.42 -3.43
CA VAL A 102 7.37 25.64 -2.63
C VAL A 102 6.88 24.40 -3.40
N ASP A 103 6.67 24.53 -4.70
CA ASP A 103 6.24 23.41 -5.56
C ASP A 103 7.37 22.39 -5.73
N TYR A 104 8.62 22.87 -5.89
CA TYR A 104 9.80 22.01 -5.87
C TYR A 104 9.91 21.22 -4.56
N ILE A 105 9.77 21.88 -3.40
CA ILE A 105 9.83 21.22 -2.09
C ILE A 105 8.73 20.16 -1.96
N ASN A 106 7.50 20.47 -2.37
CA ASN A 106 6.39 19.52 -2.31
C ASN A 106 6.60 18.32 -3.24
N ARG A 107 7.10 18.57 -4.47
CA ARG A 107 7.44 17.53 -5.44
C ARG A 107 8.57 16.63 -4.89
N TRP A 108 9.63 17.23 -4.38
CA TRP A 108 10.77 16.50 -3.81
C TRP A 108 10.37 15.65 -2.61
N ARG A 109 9.55 16.19 -1.68
CA ARG A 109 8.99 15.42 -0.55
C ARG A 109 8.11 14.26 -1.02
N SER A 110 7.31 14.46 -2.07
CA SER A 110 6.52 13.38 -2.66
C SER A 110 7.42 12.30 -3.28
N LEU A 111 8.51 12.69 -3.94
CA LEU A 111 9.49 11.76 -4.50
C LEU A 111 10.24 10.98 -3.41
N SER A 112 10.64 11.64 -2.32
CA SER A 112 11.37 10.99 -1.22
C SER A 112 10.52 9.96 -0.47
N LEU A 113 9.22 10.21 -0.29
CA LEU A 113 8.26 9.24 0.27
C LEU A 113 8.08 7.98 -0.59
N ASN A 114 8.41 8.06 -1.88
CA ASN A 114 8.37 6.92 -2.80
C ASN A 114 9.76 6.30 -3.04
N CYS A 115 10.79 6.78 -2.32
CA CYS A 115 12.14 6.21 -2.40
C CYS A 115 12.20 4.88 -1.64
N LYS A 116 12.85 3.88 -2.25
CA LYS A 116 13.05 2.55 -1.64
C LYS A 116 13.98 2.59 -0.43
N ASP A 117 14.95 3.49 -0.48
CA ASP A 117 15.94 3.67 0.56
C ASP A 117 15.39 4.61 1.63
N LYS A 118 15.49 4.20 2.91
CA LYS A 118 15.12 5.08 4.02
C LYS A 118 16.09 6.26 4.06
N LEU A 119 15.67 7.41 3.54
CA LEU A 119 16.40 8.66 3.77
C LEU A 119 16.22 9.11 5.22
N SER A 120 17.34 9.40 5.87
CA SER A 120 17.31 10.19 7.10
C SER A 120 16.98 11.64 6.78
N GLU A 121 16.38 12.36 7.72
CA GLU A 121 16.09 13.79 7.57
C GLU A 121 17.37 14.60 7.34
N ALA A 122 18.48 14.22 8.00
CA ALA A 122 19.78 14.84 7.79
C ALA A 122 20.27 14.69 6.34
N SER A 123 20.17 13.48 5.78
CA SER A 123 20.54 13.21 4.38
C SER A 123 19.62 13.95 3.39
N ALA A 124 18.35 14.11 3.73
CA ALA A 124 17.39 14.86 2.91
C ALA A 124 17.72 16.38 2.86
N ILE A 125 18.18 16.93 3.99
CA ILE A 125 18.57 18.35 4.10
C ILE A 125 19.85 18.60 3.30
N GLU A 126 20.86 17.73 3.39
CA GLU A 126 22.11 17.85 2.61
C GLU A 126 21.87 17.84 1.10
N MET A 127 20.84 17.12 0.62
CA MET A 127 20.48 17.08 -0.79
C MET A 127 19.78 18.35 -1.30
N CYS A 128 19.34 19.24 -0.40
CA CYS A 128 18.65 20.48 -0.74
C CYS A 128 19.56 21.73 -0.71
N ILE A 129 20.84 21.57 -0.36
CA ILE A 129 21.87 22.63 -0.26
C ILE A 129 22.75 22.60 -1.52
#